data_AF-A0ABD7GPB6-F1
#
_entry.id   AF-A0ABD7GPB6-F1
#
_cell.length_a   1.000
_cell.length_b   1.000
_cell.length_c   1.000
_cell.angle_alpha   90.00
_cell.angle_beta   90.00
_cell.angle_gamma   90.00
#
_symmetry.space_group_name_H-M   'P 1'
#
loop_
_entity.id
_entity.type
_entity.pdbx_description
1 polymer ?
#
loop_
_entity_poly.entity_id
_entity_poly.type
_entity_poly.pdbx_seq_one_letter_code
_entity_poly.pdbx_strand_id
1 'polypeptide(L)'
;VLLPVLSVANTLTQLGDGIVALYYLPLSFLLALMLFFGLEALPGVVVSLFLRYYPSVGLFETVAGILHFIVPLVLSWGGYRVFAPRRN
;
A
#
# COMPACT_ATOMS: atom_id res chain seq x y z
N VAL A 1 -19.27 8.56 14.32
CA VAL A 1 -20.15 8.58 13.12
C VAL A 1 -19.52 8.02 11.85
N LEU A 2 -18.20 8.13 11.62
CA LEU A 2 -17.53 7.57 10.43
C LEU A 2 -17.23 6.06 10.48
N LEU A 3 -17.26 5.45 11.67
CA LEU A 3 -16.94 4.03 11.89
C LEU A 3 -17.67 3.04 10.95
N PRO A 4 -18.98 3.19 10.65
CA PRO A 4 -19.68 2.28 9.76
C PRO A 4 -19.15 2.34 8.33
N VAL A 5 -18.82 3.54 7.85
CA VAL A 5 -18.32 3.78 6.49
C VAL A 5 -16.89 3.24 6.35
N LEU A 6 -16.04 3.49 7.35
CA LEU A 6 -14.66 2.99 7.37
C LEU A 6 -14.60 1.46 7.52
N SER A 7 -15.59 0.86 8.20
CA SER A 7 -15.69 -0.61 8.32
C SER A 7 -15.93 -1.30 6.98
N VAL A 8 -16.55 -0.62 6.00
CA VAL A 8 -16.76 -1.16 4.64
C VAL A 8 -15.48 -1.08 3.80
N ALA A 9 -14.61 -0.12 4.09
CA ALA A 9 -13.34 0.07 3.39
C ALA A 9 -12.18 -0.69 4.08
N ASN A 10 -12.35 -1.99 4.32
CA ASN A 10 -11.31 -2.84 4.90
C ASN A 10 -10.77 -3.86 3.87
N THR A 11 -9.81 -4.68 4.30
CA THR A 11 -9.20 -5.73 3.48
C THR A 11 -9.99 -7.04 3.46
N LEU A 12 -11.14 -7.12 4.12
CA LEU A 12 -12.01 -8.29 4.18
C LEU A 12 -13.04 -8.21 3.05
N THR A 13 -13.07 -9.24 2.21
CA THR A 13 -14.06 -9.39 1.15
C THR A 13 -14.86 -10.66 1.38
N GLN A 14 -16.14 -10.65 0.99
CA GLN A 14 -16.95 -11.87 0.95
C GLN A 14 -16.66 -12.62 -0.35
N LEU A 15 -16.34 -13.91 -0.27
CA LEU A 15 -16.14 -14.78 -1.41
C LEU A 15 -16.98 -16.05 -1.19
N GLY A 16 -18.09 -16.15 -1.91
CA GLY A 16 -19.10 -17.19 -1.66
C GLY A 16 -19.69 -17.05 -0.26
N ASP A 17 -19.57 -18.11 0.54
CA ASP A 17 -20.11 -18.18 1.90
C ASP A 17 -19.10 -17.75 3.00
N GLY A 18 -17.88 -17.35 2.61
CA GLY A 18 -16.79 -17.04 3.55
C GLY A 18 -16.29 -15.59 3.47
N ILE A 19 -15.75 -15.10 4.58
CA ILE A 19 -14.98 -13.84 4.63
C ILE A 19 -13.50 -14.16 4.42
N VAL A 20 -12.89 -13.51 3.42
CA VAL A 20 -11.49 -13.70 3.05
C VAL A 20 -10.73 -12.38 3.17
N ALA A 21 -9.55 -12.41 3.79
CA ALA A 21 -8.66 -11.25 3.85
C ALA A 21 -7.84 -11.14 2.55
N LEU A 22 -7.90 -9.98 1.91
CA LEU A 22 -7.09 -9.61 0.77
C LEU A 22 -5.70 -9.17 1.25
N TYR A 23 -4.88 -10.16 1.62
CA TYR A 23 -3.53 -9.94 2.17
C TYR A 23 -2.63 -9.06 1.28
N TYR A 24 -2.81 -9.13 -0.04
CA TYR A 24 -2.01 -8.37 -1.01
C TYR A 24 -2.62 -7.02 -1.42
N LEU A 25 -3.85 -6.68 -0.99
CA LEU A 25 -4.54 -5.44 -1.38
C LEU A 25 -3.73 -4.17 -1.08
N PRO A 26 -3.10 -4.01 0.11
CA PRO A 26 -2.36 -2.80 0.41
C PRO A 26 -1.18 -2.60 -0.56
N LEU A 27 -0.43 -3.67 -0.85
CA LEU A 27 0.70 -3.61 -1.78
C LEU A 27 0.25 -3.33 -3.21
N SER A 28 -0.81 -3.98 -3.69
CA SER A 28 -1.33 -3.75 -5.05
C SER A 28 -1.87 -2.32 -5.22
N PHE A 29 -2.50 -1.77 -4.18
CA PHE A 29 -2.97 -0.38 -4.17
C PHE A 29 -1.80 0.63 -4.19
N LEU A 30 -0.78 0.43 -3.36
CA LEU A 30 0.42 1.27 -3.36
C LEU A 30 1.15 1.22 -4.71
N LEU A 31 1.23 0.04 -5.34
CA LEU A 31 1.79 -0.12 -6.68
C LEU A 31 0.96 0.65 -7.72
N ALA A 32 -0.36 0.58 -7.65
CA ALA A 32 -1.23 1.35 -8.55
C ALA A 32 -1.00 2.86 -8.42
N LEU A 33 -0.87 3.39 -7.19
CA LEU A 33 -0.50 4.80 -6.98
C LEU A 33 0.84 5.17 -7.63
N MET A 34 1.85 4.31 -7.50
CA MET A 34 3.14 4.49 -8.17
C MET A 34 3.01 4.46 -9.71
N LEU A 35 2.11 3.65 -10.27
CA LEU A 35 1.89 3.61 -11.72
C LEU A 35 1.31 4.93 -12.25
N PHE A 36 0.41 5.58 -11.50
CA PHE A 36 -0.19 6.86 -11.88
C PHE A 36 0.70 8.07 -11.58
N PHE A 37 1.24 8.16 -10.37
CA PHE A 37 1.95 9.35 -9.86
C PHE A 37 3.49 9.19 -9.88
N GLY A 38 4.01 8.00 -10.17
CA GLY A 38 5.44 7.74 -10.15
C GLY A 38 6.05 7.92 -8.76
N LEU A 39 7.29 8.41 -8.71
CA LEU A 39 8.03 8.65 -7.45
C LEU A 39 7.36 9.71 -6.56
N GLU A 40 6.51 10.58 -7.11
CA GLU A 40 5.81 11.62 -6.34
C GLU A 40 4.79 11.04 -5.35
N ALA A 41 4.38 9.77 -5.53
CA ALA A 41 3.53 9.07 -4.56
C ALA A 41 4.26 8.73 -3.25
N LEU A 42 5.58 8.54 -3.28
CA LEU A 42 6.36 8.05 -2.14
C LEU A 42 6.20 8.87 -0.85
N PRO A 43 6.29 10.20 -0.84
CA PRO A 43 6.09 10.97 0.39
C PRO A 43 4.70 10.73 1.01
N GLY A 44 3.65 10.67 0.17
CA GLY A 44 2.30 10.37 0.63
C GLY A 44 2.17 8.97 1.22
N VAL A 45 2.79 7.97 0.59
CA VAL A 45 2.84 6.58 1.09
C VAL A 45 3.55 6.52 2.44
N VAL A 46 4.72 7.14 2.57
CA VAL A 46 5.51 7.16 3.82
C VAL A 46 4.71 7.81 4.95
N VAL A 47 4.10 8.97 4.71
CA VAL A 47 3.27 9.66 5.71
C VAL A 47 2.07 8.81 6.11
N SER A 48 1.39 8.18 5.15
CA SER A 48 0.21 7.35 5.40
C SER A 48 0.57 6.13 6.26
N LEU A 49 1.66 5.43 5.94
CA LEU A 49 2.16 4.30 6.72
C LEU A 49 2.57 4.74 8.12
N PHE A 50 3.26 5.88 8.25
CA PHE A 50 3.67 6.40 9.54
C PHE A 50 2.44 6.69 10.43
N LEU A 51 1.48 7.46 9.94
CA LEU A 51 0.26 7.80 10.70
C LEU A 51 -0.57 6.56 11.05
N ARG A 52 -0.54 5.52 10.20
CA ARG A 52 -1.28 4.28 10.44
C ARG A 52 -0.64 3.41 11.52
N TYR A 53 0.68 3.20 11.45
CA TYR A 53 1.37 2.20 12.27
C TYR A 53 2.01 2.79 13.53
N TYR A 54 2.48 4.05 13.50
CA TYR A 54 3.16 4.69 14.64
C TYR A 54 2.40 4.57 15.96
N PRO A 55 1.07 4.84 16.02
CA PRO A 55 0.33 4.74 17.28
C PRO A 55 0.21 3.31 17.83
N SER A 56 0.45 2.29 17.00
CA SER A 56 0.21 0.88 17.35
C SER A 56 1.49 0.12 17.69
N VAL A 57 2.62 0.45 17.05
CA VAL A 57 3.85 -0.34 17.16
C VAL A 57 5.07 0.45 17.63
N GLY A 58 4.99 1.79 17.70
CA GLY A 58 6.13 2.64 18.07
C GLY A 58 7.06 2.99 16.90
N LEU A 59 8.10 3.79 17.18
CA LEU A 59 8.90 4.43 16.14
C LEU A 59 9.74 3.43 15.32
N PHE A 60 10.48 2.55 15.99
CA PHE A 60 11.44 1.66 15.34
C PHE A 60 10.72 0.68 14.41
N GLU A 61 9.68 0.02 14.91
CA GLU A 61 8.85 -0.92 14.18
C GLU A 61 8.12 -0.25 13.02
N THR A 62 7.69 1.01 13.18
CA THR A 62 7.08 1.79 12.10
C THR A 62 8.07 2.07 10.98
N VAL A 63 9.28 2.52 11.30
CA VAL A 63 10.32 2.78 10.29
C VAL A 63 10.71 1.49 9.58
N ALA A 64 10.89 0.40 10.31
CA ALA A 64 11.16 -0.92 9.74
C ALA A 64 10.02 -1.37 8.80
N GLY A 65 8.77 -1.19 9.22
CA GLY A 65 7.58 -1.47 8.39
C GLY A 65 7.53 -0.62 7.13
N ILE A 66 7.79 0.68 7.22
CA ILE A 66 7.85 1.58 6.06
C ILE A 66 8.89 1.09 5.05
N LEU A 67 10.10 0.77 5.50
CA LEU A 67 11.15 0.24 4.61
C LEU A 67 10.72 -1.09 3.99
N HIS A 68 10.07 -1.96 4.76
CA HIS A 68 9.56 -3.24 4.29
C HIS A 68 8.50 -3.10 3.18
N PHE A 69 7.70 -2.02 3.19
CA PHE A 69 6.76 -1.72 2.10
C PHE A 69 7.43 -0.98 0.93
N ILE A 70 8.30 -0.01 1.20
CA ILE A 70 8.89 0.87 0.17
C ILE A 70 9.88 0.12 -0.72
N VAL A 71 10.72 -0.76 -0.16
CA VAL A 71 11.74 -1.46 -0.95
C VAL A 71 11.13 -2.35 -2.04
N PRO A 72 10.20 -3.28 -1.73
CA PRO A 72 9.54 -4.07 -2.77
C PRO A 72 8.75 -3.18 -3.74
N LEU A 73 8.06 -2.15 -3.24
CA LEU A 73 7.24 -1.25 -4.06
C LEU A 73 8.05 -0.54 -5.14
N VAL A 74 9.17 0.07 -4.77
CA VAL A 74 10.05 0.79 -5.70
C VAL A 74 10.72 -0.17 -6.67
N LEU A 75 11.14 -1.35 -6.21
CA LEU A 75 11.72 -2.38 -7.08
C LEU A 75 10.71 -2.91 -8.10
N SER A 76 9.48 -3.21 -7.68
CA SER A 76 8.41 -3.67 -8.58
C SER A 76 8.03 -2.60 -9.60
N TRP A 77 7.88 -1.35 -9.17
CA TRP A 77 7.58 -0.23 -10.07
C TRP A 77 8.73 0.05 -11.05
N GLY A 78 9.97 0.06 -10.56
CA GLY A 78 11.16 0.25 -11.38
C GLY A 78 11.32 -0.85 -12.42
N GLY A 79 11.16 -2.11 -12.01
CA GLY A 79 11.15 -3.26 -12.92
C GLY A 79 10.08 -3.13 -13.99
N TYR A 80 8.85 -2.78 -13.61
CA TYR A 80 7.77 -2.52 -14.57
C TYR A 80 8.17 -1.45 -15.60
N ARG A 81 8.76 -0.34 -15.16
CA ARG A 81 9.16 0.76 -16.06
C ARG A 81 10.29 0.38 -17.03
N VAL A 82 11.20 -0.50 -16.61
CA VAL A 82 12.28 -1.01 -17.46
C VAL A 82 11.76 -2.00 -18.49
N PHE A 83 10.87 -2.91 -18.10
CA PHE A 83 10.41 -4.01 -18.96
C PHE A 83 9.15 -3.70 -19.77
N ALA A 84 8.39 -2.66 -19.42
CA ALA A 84 7.28 -2.14 -20.19
C ALA A 84 7.55 -0.68 -20.61
N PRO A 85 8.48 -0.43 -21.56
CA PRO A 85 8.75 0.91 -22.05
C PRO A 85 7.46 1.52 -22.64
N ARG A 86 7.29 2.84 -22.47
CA ARG A 86 6.23 3.56 -23.19
C ARG A 86 6.38 3.28 -24.68
N ARG A 87 5.39 2.61 -25.25
CA ARG A 87 5.15 2.59 -26.68
C ARG A 87 4.65 3.99 -27.05
N ASN A 88 5.59 4.86 -27.44
CA ASN A 88 5.30 6.14 -28.06
C ASN A 88 4.72 5.90 -29.46
#